data_AF-A0AAN8IE44-F1
#
_entry.id   AF-A0AAN8IE44-F1
#
_cell.length_a   1.000
_cell.length_b   1.000
_cell.length_c   1.000
_cell.angle_alpha   90.00
_cell.angle_beta   90.00
_cell.angle_gamma   90.00
#
_symmetry.space_group_name_H-M   'P 1'
#
loop_
_entity.id
_entity.type
_entity.pdbx_description
1 polymer ?
#
loop_
_entity_poly.entity_id
_entity_poly.type
_entity_poly.pdbx_seq_one_letter_code
_entity_poly.pdbx_strand_id
1 'polypeptide(L)' 'MLSDDERERYYQAVRTLKQNGEFDRISRIHARSTEVGGAHSGPAFLPWHREFSK' A
#
# COMPACT_ATOMS: atom_id res chain seq x y z
N MET A 1 1.10 -17.92 -10.43
CA MET A 1 -0.01 -17.05 -10.86
C MET A 1 -1.20 -17.38 -9.97
N LEU A 2 -2.00 -16.39 -9.56
CA LEU A 2 -3.12 -16.62 -8.65
C LEU A 2 -4.25 -17.39 -9.37
N SER A 3 -4.95 -18.27 -8.66
CA SER A 3 -6.21 -18.83 -9.12
C SER A 3 -7.32 -17.78 -9.15
N ASP A 4 -8.45 -18.10 -9.79
CA ASP A 4 -9.61 -17.21 -9.81
C ASP A 4 -10.15 -16.96 -8.38
N ASP A 5 -10.19 -17.99 -7.54
CA ASP A 5 -10.59 -17.88 -6.14
C ASP A 5 -9.62 -17.03 -5.31
N GLU A 6 -8.31 -17.15 -5.55
CA GLU A 6 -7.30 -16.31 -4.89
C GLU A 6 -7.43 -14.85 -5.32
N ARG A 7 -7.66 -14.61 -6.61
CA ARG A 7 -7.88 -13.26 -7.15
C ARG A 7 -9.15 -12.63 -6.59
N GLU A 8 -10.24 -13.37 -6.50
CA GLU A 8 -11.50 -12.89 -5.94
C GLU A 8 -11.37 -12.54 -4.45
N ARG A 9 -10.73 -13.42 -3.66
CA ARG A 9 -10.48 -13.14 -2.23
C ARG A 9 -9.62 -11.89 -2.03
N TYR A 10 -8.57 -11.72 -2.84
CA TYR A 10 -7.75 -10.51 -2.79
C TYR A 10 -8.57 -9.26 -3.16
N TYR A 11 -9.36 -9.33 -4.23
CA TYR A 11 -10.22 -8.22 -4.66
C TYR A 11 -11.19 -7.79 -3.55
N GLN A 12 -11.89 -8.74 -2.92
CA GLN A 12 -12.82 -8.44 -1.83
C GLN A 12 -12.13 -7.84 -0.60
N ALA A 13 -10.94 -8.32 -0.25
CA ALA A 13 -10.15 -7.75 0.84
C ALA A 13 -9.78 -6.28 0.56
N VAL A 14 -9.27 -5.97 -0.63
CA VAL A 14 -8.94 -4.59 -1.01
C VAL A 14 -10.18 -3.69 -1.05
N ARG A 15 -11.31 -4.20 -1.56
CA ARG A 15 -12.59 -3.48 -1.54
C ARG A 15 -13.05 -3.15 -0.12
N THR A 16 -12.88 -4.09 0.81
CA THR A 16 -13.21 -3.88 2.23
C THR A 16 -12.36 -2.77 2.84
N LEU A 17 -11.04 -2.78 2.60
CA LEU A 17 -10.12 -1.72 3.02
C LEU A 17 -10.47 -0.35 2.41
N LYS A 18 -10.97 -0.33 1.18
CA LYS A 18 -11.43 0.92 0.55
C LYS A 18 -12.72 1.43 1.17
N GLN A 19 -13.69 0.54 1.43
CA GLN A 19 -15.00 0.90 2.00
C GLN A 19 -14.88 1.42 3.44
N ASN A 20 -13.97 0.87 4.23
CA ASN A 20 -13.75 1.31 5.61
C ASN A 20 -12.72 2.45 5.75
N GLY A 21 -12.15 2.93 4.64
CA GLY A 21 -11.25 4.09 4.60
C GLY A 21 -9.77 3.79 4.87
N GLU A 22 -9.40 2.56 5.21
CA GLU A 22 -7.99 2.19 5.46
C GLU A 22 -7.12 2.34 4.22
N PHE A 23 -7.63 1.97 3.04
CA PHE A 23 -6.92 2.15 1.77
C PHE A 23 -6.57 3.63 1.52
N ASP A 24 -7.47 4.54 1.89
CA ASP A 24 -7.24 5.97 1.71
C ASP A 24 -6.27 6.53 2.76
N ARG A 25 -6.28 5.97 3.98
CA ARG A 25 -5.31 6.31 5.03
C ARG A 25 -3.89 5.96 4.59
N ILE A 26 -3.65 4.74 4.12
CA ILE A 26 -2.33 4.31 3.64
C ILE A 26 -1.90 5.07 2.39
N SER A 27 -2.82 5.35 1.46
CA SER A 27 -2.53 6.13 0.25
C SER A 27 -2.06 7.55 0.60
N ARG A 28 -2.67 8.19 1.61
CA ARG A 28 -2.26 9.52 2.07
C ARG A 28 -0.86 9.54 2.69
N ILE A 29 -0.46 8.48 3.38
CA ILE A 29 0.90 8.37 3.95
C ILE A 29 1.94 8.42 2.82
N HIS A 30 1.74 7.63 1.76
CA HIS A 30 2.64 7.64 0.60
C HIS A 30 2.57 8.97 -0.20
N ALA A 31 1.38 9.56 -0.35
CA ALA A 31 1.17 10.76 -1.15
C ALA A 31 1.89 12.01 -0.61
N ARG A 32 2.21 12.06 0.68
CA ARG A 32 2.95 13.17 1.30
C ARG A 32 4.45 13.00 1.15
N SER A 33 4.92 12.99 -0.10
CA SER A 33 6.33 12.75 -0.44
C SER A 33 7.32 13.74 0.21
N THR A 34 6.87 14.94 0.58
CA THR A 34 7.67 15.96 1.29
C THR A 34 7.84 15.68 2.79
N GLU A 35 6.88 15.01 3.42
CA GLU A 35 6.96 14.55 4.82
C GLU A 35 7.69 13.19 4.91
N VAL A 36 7.63 12.43 3.82
CA VAL A 36 8.12 11.05 3.74
C VAL A 36 9.25 10.93 2.73
N GLY A 37 10.30 11.76 2.89
CA GLY A 37 11.43 11.82 1.95
C GLY A 37 12.17 10.48 1.76
N GLY A 38 12.04 9.54 2.70
CA GLY A 38 12.59 8.19 2.59
C GLY A 38 11.87 7.29 1.57
N ALA A 39 10.66 7.66 1.14
CA ALA A 39 9.89 6.87 0.19
C ALA A 39 10.48 6.92 -1.23
N HIS A 40 11.22 7.95 -1.63
CA HIS A 40 11.70 8.11 -3.01
C HIS A 40 13.11 8.71 -3.09
N SER A 41 13.77 8.54 -4.23
CA SER A 41 14.99 9.26 -4.61
C SER A 41 16.18 9.16 -3.62
N GLY A 42 16.21 8.13 -2.79
CA GLY A 42 17.26 7.94 -1.79
C GLY A 42 17.44 6.48 -1.37
N PRO A 43 18.50 6.18 -0.60
CA PRO A 43 18.83 4.80 -0.19
C PRO A 43 17.77 4.16 0.70
N ALA A 44 16.87 4.95 1.29
CA ALA A 44 15.75 4.48 2.09
C ALA A 44 14.58 3.91 1.25
N PHE A 45 14.58 4.07 -0.08
CA PHE A 45 13.47 3.65 -0.96
C PHE A 45 13.02 2.21 -0.71
N LEU A 46 13.97 1.27 -0.73
CA LEU A 46 13.68 -0.17 -0.56
C LEU A 46 13.20 -0.52 0.85
N PRO A 47 13.91 -0.16 1.94
CA PRO A 47 13.43 -0.46 3.29
C PRO A 47 12.11 0.25 3.61
N TRP A 48 11.88 1.47 3.11
CA TRP A 48 10.63 2.18 3.34
C TRP A 48 9.43 1.44 2.73
N HIS A 49 9.51 1.06 1.44
CA HIS A 49 8.43 0.31 0.77
C HIS A 49 8.25 -1.09 1.34
N ARG A 50 9.34 -1.72 1.83
CA ARG A 50 9.27 -3.00 2.52
C ARG A 50 8.43 -2.88 3.79
N GLU A 51 8.67 -1.88 4.63
CA GLU A 51 7.86 -1.68 5.85
C GLU A 51 6.43 -1.24 5.52
N PHE A 52 6.25 -0.41 4.48
CA PHE A 52 4.92 0.05 4.05
C PHE A 52 4.01 -1.08 3.55
N SER A 53 4.59 -2.17 3.04
CA SER A 53 3.83 -3.31 2.47
C SER A 53 3.61 -4.47 3.45
N LYS A 54 4.05 -4.35 4.71
CA LYS A 54 3.84 -5.35 5.77
C LYS A 54 2.48 -5.16 6.44
#